data_AF-A0A966G423-F1
#
_entry.id   AF-A0A966G423-F1
#
_cell.length_a   1.000
_cell.length_b   1.000
_cell.length_c   1.000
_cell.angle_alpha   90.00
_cell.angle_beta   90.00
_cell.angle_gamma   90.00
#
_symmetry.space_group_name_H-M   'P 1'
#
loop_
_entity.id
_entity.type
_entity.pdbx_description
1 polymer ?
#
loop_
_entity_poly.entity_id
_entity_poly.type
_entity_poly.pdbx_seq_one_letter_code
_entity_poly.pdbx_strand_id
1 'polypeptide(L)'
;MPRDTTQRAIHRVRILKGLIEKLETGIQEKNYCVDLLNQSLAIQRALKSLDAHLLDQHLNSCVKSHMTKGKASEHLRDELLSIYQLARKNS
;
A
#
# COMPACT_ATOMS: atom_id res chain seq x y z
N MET A 1 4.79 0.18 -15.30
CA MET A 1 4.29 -0.99 -14.56
C MET A 1 3.65 -1.98 -15.54
N PRO A 2 3.85 -3.29 -15.38
CA PRO A 2 3.11 -4.33 -16.10
C PRO A 2 1.61 -4.25 -15.81
N ARG A 3 0.77 -4.60 -16.80
CA ARG A 3 -0.70 -4.49 -16.74
C ARG A 3 -1.34 -5.32 -15.62
N ASP A 4 -0.80 -6.50 -15.33
CA ASP A 4 -1.31 -7.40 -14.27
C ASP A 4 -1.18 -6.77 -12.87
N THR A 5 -0.08 -6.06 -12.62
CA THR A 5 0.17 -5.46 -11.32
C THR A 5 -0.72 -4.27 -11.03
N THR A 6 -1.06 -3.51 -12.07
CA THR A 6 -2.05 -2.43 -11.97
C THR A 6 -3.43 -2.98 -11.58
N GLN A 7 -3.83 -4.15 -12.10
CA GLN A 7 -5.11 -4.76 -11.74
C GLN A 7 -5.17 -5.19 -10.26
N ARG A 8 -4.10 -5.80 -9.74
CA ARG A 8 -4.03 -6.23 -8.33
C ARG A 8 -4.04 -5.04 -7.36
N ALA A 9 -3.32 -3.96 -7.68
CA ALA A 9 -3.35 -2.73 -6.90
C ALA A 9 -4.76 -2.09 -6.91
N ILE A 10 -5.39 -1.98 -8.09
CA ILE A 10 -6.76 -1.45 -8.22
C ILE A 10 -7.77 -2.29 -7.44
N HIS A 11 -7.65 -3.62 -7.47
CA HIS A 11 -8.51 -4.51 -6.70
C HIS A 11 -8.43 -4.21 -5.19
N ARG A 12 -7.22 -4.04 -4.65
CA ARG A 12 -7.01 -3.67 -3.24
C ARG A 12 -7.58 -2.30 -2.89
N VAL A 13 -7.45 -1.32 -3.79
CA VAL A 13 -8.07 0.01 -3.65
C VAL A 13 -9.60 -0.09 -3.59
N ARG A 14 -10.22 -0.95 -4.42
CA ARG A 14 -11.68 -1.18 -4.38
C ARG A 14 -12.13 -1.78 -3.05
N ILE A 15 -11.35 -2.69 -2.46
CA ILE A 15 -11.62 -3.22 -1.12
C ILE A 15 -11.56 -2.09 -0.08
N LEU A 16 -10.51 -1.28 -0.10
CA LEU A 16 -10.36 -0.12 0.79
C LEU A 16 -11.56 0.82 0.70
N LYS A 17 -12.03 1.11 -0.51
CA LYS A 17 -13.23 1.94 -0.72
C LYS A 17 -14.45 1.37 0.00
N GLY A 18 -14.74 0.08 -0.17
CA GLY A 18 -15.87 -0.56 0.52
C GLY A 18 -15.74 -0.59 2.05
N LEU A 19 -14.51 -0.71 2.57
CA LEU A 19 -14.26 -0.62 4.01
C LEU A 19 -14.50 0.80 4.56
N ILE A 20 -14.11 1.84 3.80
CA ILE A 20 -14.34 3.23 4.16
C ILE A 20 -15.85 3.54 4.15
N GLU A 21 -16.55 3.14 3.10
CA GLU A 21 -18.02 3.29 2.99
C GLU A 21 -18.72 2.62 4.18
N LYS A 22 -18.30 1.39 4.54
CA LYS A 22 -18.86 0.70 5.70
C LYS A 22 -18.62 1.44 7.02
N LEU A 23 -17.43 2.01 7.21
CA LEU A 23 -17.11 2.79 8.40
C LEU A 23 -17.96 4.07 8.46
N GLU A 24 -18.12 4.76 7.33
CA GLU A 24 -18.96 5.95 7.23
C GLU A 24 -20.41 5.64 7.63
N THR A 25 -21.01 4.60 7.04
CA THR A 25 -22.36 4.13 7.41
C THR A 25 -22.44 3.80 8.89
N GLY A 26 -21.46 3.08 9.44
CA GLY A 26 -21.46 2.72 10.86
C GLY A 26 -21.40 3.93 11.80
N ILE A 27 -20.68 4.98 11.42
CA ILE A 27 -20.65 6.24 12.17
C ILE A 27 -22.02 6.94 12.11
N GLN A 28 -22.63 7.02 10.93
CA GLN A 28 -23.95 7.63 10.74
C GLN A 28 -25.03 6.90 11.55
N GLU A 29 -24.97 5.58 11.63
CA GLU A 29 -25.88 4.73 12.39
C GLU A 29 -25.59 4.71 13.91
N LYS A 30 -24.55 5.42 14.36
CA LYS A 30 -24.10 5.46 15.77
C LYS A 30 -23.79 4.06 16.33
N ASN A 31 -23.13 3.22 15.53
CA ASN A 31 -22.69 1.89 15.97
C ASN A 31 -21.76 1.98 17.18
N TYR A 32 -21.68 0.87 17.92
CA TYR A 32 -20.89 0.79 19.13
C TYR A 32 -19.41 1.12 18.85
N CYS A 33 -18.80 1.90 19.73
CA CYS A 33 -17.45 2.46 19.50
C CYS A 33 -16.40 1.38 19.21
N VAL A 34 -16.52 0.20 19.83
CA VAL A 34 -15.61 -0.94 19.59
C VAL A 34 -15.73 -1.45 18.15
N ASP A 35 -16.92 -1.47 17.57
CA ASP A 35 -17.12 -1.91 16.18
C ASP A 35 -16.52 -0.92 15.19
N LEU A 36 -16.67 0.38 15.44
CA LEU A 36 -16.04 1.44 14.63
C LEU A 36 -14.51 1.35 14.70
N LEU A 37 -13.95 1.07 15.89
CA LEU A 37 -12.52 0.85 16.06
C LEU A 37 -12.04 -0.39 15.28
N ASN A 38 -12.80 -1.48 15.32
CA ASN A 38 -12.49 -2.70 14.56
C ASN A 38 -12.53 -2.44 13.04
N GLN A 39 -13.49 -1.67 12.55
CA GLN A 39 -13.58 -1.26 11.15
C GLN A 39 -12.39 -0.37 10.74
N SER A 40 -12.01 0.59 11.58
CA SER A 40 -10.82 1.43 11.37
C SER A 40 -9.54 0.59 11.30
N LEU A 41 -9.36 -0.38 12.21
CA LEU A 41 -8.23 -1.32 12.17
C LEU A 41 -8.22 -2.17 10.89
N ALA A 42 -9.38 -2.56 10.37
CA ALA A 42 -9.47 -3.28 9.10
C ALA A 42 -8.98 -2.42 7.93
N ILE A 43 -9.34 -1.13 7.88
CA ILE A 43 -8.84 -0.18 6.88
C ILE A 43 -7.32 -0.06 6.95
N GLN A 44 -6.76 0.13 8.16
CA GLN A 44 -5.31 0.22 8.35
C GLN A 44 -4.58 -1.02 7.84
N ARG A 45 -5.09 -2.22 8.12
CA ARG A 45 -4.50 -3.48 7.63
C ARG A 45 -4.59 -3.60 6.11
N ALA A 46 -5.73 -3.22 5.52
CA ALA A 46 -5.91 -3.22 4.08
C ALA A 46 -4.93 -2.25 3.38
N LEU A 47 -4.72 -1.06 3.96
CA LEU A 47 -3.78 -0.07 3.45
C LEU A 47 -2.34 -0.58 3.54
N LYS A 48 -1.92 -1.13 4.69
CA LYS A 48 -0.60 -1.78 4.84
C LYS A 48 -0.38 -2.88 3.77
N SER A 49 -1.41 -3.64 3.45
CA SER A 49 -1.34 -4.68 2.43
C SER A 49 -1.21 -4.12 1.00
N LEU A 50 -1.83 -2.98 0.70
CA LEU A 50 -1.63 -2.25 -0.56
C LEU A 50 -0.21 -1.69 -0.65
N ASP A 51 0.28 -1.03 0.40
CA ASP A 51 1.62 -0.45 0.45
C ASP A 51 2.68 -1.52 0.20
N ALA A 52 2.60 -2.66 0.88
CA ALA A 52 3.51 -3.78 0.69
C ALA A 52 3.51 -4.30 -0.75
N HIS A 53 2.34 -4.36 -1.39
CA HIS A 53 2.23 -4.80 -2.78
C HIS A 53 2.83 -3.80 -3.78
N LEU A 54 2.57 -2.50 -3.60
CA LEU A 54 3.15 -1.44 -4.43
C LEU A 54 4.66 -1.40 -4.29
N LEU A 55 5.14 -1.57 -3.06
CA LEU A 55 6.56 -1.61 -2.75
C LEU A 55 7.25 -2.81 -3.40
N ASP A 56 6.77 -4.03 -3.17
CA ASP A 56 7.32 -5.24 -3.80
C ASP A 56 7.42 -5.07 -5.32
N GLN A 57 6.38 -4.51 -5.93
CA GLN A 57 6.40 -4.25 -7.36
C GLN A 57 7.43 -3.21 -7.78
N HIS A 58 7.55 -2.12 -7.02
CA HIS A 58 8.54 -1.09 -7.29
C HIS A 58 9.95 -1.69 -7.25
N LEU A 59 10.28 -2.44 -6.20
CA LEU A 59 11.57 -3.12 -6.07
C LEU A 59 11.82 -4.08 -7.25
N ASN A 60 10.85 -4.92 -7.59
CA ASN A 60 10.98 -5.89 -8.67
C ASN A 60 11.16 -5.26 -10.06
N SER A 61 10.59 -4.08 -10.30
CA SER A 61 10.68 -3.40 -11.60
C SER A 61 11.86 -2.42 -11.70
N CYS A 62 12.13 -1.64 -10.66
CA CYS A 62 13.23 -0.67 -10.63
C CYS A 62 14.58 -1.39 -10.53
N VAL A 63 14.75 -2.33 -9.59
CA VAL A 63 16.03 -3.04 -9.42
C VAL A 63 16.38 -3.85 -10.68
N LYS A 64 15.44 -4.58 -11.27
CA LYS A 64 15.69 -5.33 -12.52
C LYS A 64 16.09 -4.44 -13.70
N SER A 65 15.46 -3.27 -13.83
CA SER A 65 15.73 -2.36 -14.95
C SER A 65 17.03 -1.56 -14.77
N HIS A 66 17.47 -1.32 -13.53
CA HIS A 66 18.72 -0.62 -13.23
C HIS A 66 19.95 -1.56 -13.23
N MET A 67 19.82 -2.80 -12.75
CA MET A 67 20.92 -3.78 -12.82
C MET A 67 21.29 -4.15 -14.26
N THR A 68 20.32 -4.19 -15.18
CA THR A 68 20.56 -4.52 -16.59
C THR A 68 21.20 -3.38 -17.39
N LYS A 69 21.15 -2.13 -16.89
CA LYS A 69 21.66 -0.95 -17.60
C LYS A 69 23.07 -0.51 -17.19
N GLY A 70 23.73 -1.23 -16.29
CA GLY A 70 25.12 -0.94 -15.86
C GLY A 70 25.34 0.40 -15.15
N LYS A 71 24.28 1.18 -14.93
CA LYS A 71 24.28 2.44 -14.17
C LYS A 71 23.60 2.19 -12.83
N ALA A 72 24.33 1.65 -11.87
CA ALA A 72 23.84 1.47 -10.52
C ALA A 72 24.87 2.02 -9.53
N SER A 73 24.49 3.06 -8.78
CA SER A 73 24.91 3.16 -7.38
C SER A 73 24.10 4.17 -6.59
N GLU A 74 23.90 5.38 -7.11
CA GLU A 74 23.39 6.49 -6.27
C GLU A 74 21.86 6.62 -6.30
N HIS A 75 21.25 6.77 -7.48
CA HIS A 75 19.79 6.94 -7.58
C HIS A 75 18.98 5.76 -7.04
N LEU A 76 19.42 4.53 -7.32
CA LEU A 76 18.75 3.32 -6.82
C LEU A 76 18.87 3.21 -5.29
N ARG A 77 20.02 3.65 -4.72
CA ARG A 77 20.24 3.65 -3.28
C ARG A 77 19.32 4.65 -2.58
N ASP A 78 19.20 5.86 -3.10
CA ASP A 78 18.35 6.90 -2.52
C ASP A 78 16.87 6.53 -2.61
N GLU A 79 16.45 5.93 -3.72
CA GLU A 79 15.10 5.41 -3.91
C GLU A 79 14.79 4.29 -2.91
N LEU A 80 15.68 3.30 -2.76
CA LEU A 80 15.56 2.24 -1.75
C LEU A 80 15.52 2.78 -0.31
N LEU A 81 16.32 3.81 0.01
CA LEU A 81 16.31 4.47 1.32
C LEU A 81 14.98 5.18 1.60
N SER A 82 14.44 5.91 0.63
CA SER A 82 13.15 6.60 0.76
C SER A 82 12.01 5.62 1.03
N ILE A 83 12.04 4.49 0.34
CA ILE A 83 11.12 3.36 0.46
C ILE A 83 11.20 2.72 1.85
N TYR A 84 12.41 2.47 2.33
CA TYR A 84 12.64 1.88 3.65
C TYR A 84 12.13 2.80 4.77
N GLN A 85 12.33 4.11 4.62
CA GLN A 85 11.82 5.11 5.58
C GLN A 85 10.29 5.18 5.58
N LEU A 86 9.65 5.10 4.40
CA LEU A 86 8.19 5.02 4.26
C LEU A 86 7.63 3.77 4.96
N ALA A 87 8.26 2.61 4.75
CA ALA A 87 7.85 1.36 5.39
C ALA A 87 7.97 1.42 6.93
N ARG A 88 9.00 2.11 7.46
CA ARG A 88 9.24 2.23 8.92
C ARG A 88 8.29 3.19 9.62
N LYS A 89 7.83 4.26 8.95
CA LYS A 89 6.92 5.26 9.56
C LYS A 89 5.53 4.69 9.91
N ASN A 90 5.16 3.54 9.36
CA ASN A 90 3.87 2.88 9.57
C ASN A 90 3.93 1.68 10.56
N SER A 91 5.08 1.50 11.25
CA SER A 91 5.31 0.46 12.26
C SER A 91 4.94 0.93 13.66
#